data_AF-A0A2A6FC80-F1
#
_entry.id   AF-A0A2A6FC80-F1
#
_cell.length_a   1.000
_cell.length_b   1.000
_cell.length_c   1.000
_cell.angle_alpha   90.00
_cell.angle_beta   90.00
_cell.angle_gamma   90.00
#
_symmetry.space_group_name_H-M   'P 1'
#
loop_
_entity.id
_entity.type
_entity.pdbx_description
1 polymer ?
#
loop_
_entity_poly.entity_id
_entity_poly.type
_entity_poly.pdbx_seq_one_letter_code
_entity_poly.pdbx_strand_id
1 'polypeptide(L)'
;AALSEIHGAETRDAGAVAGFALSLVSLILKQQQPRLPILWIGTSEIFREAGFPYARGLQTSFGIEPGELLFSEAPRLVDALWVAEEAARMTALAAVILEIRGSPQRLDLTATRRLHARAQNAGRPLFLLRQAGEAEPTAAPVRLIVSAASSASRETVAGPLAGSIGRPAFTVGIGKSRTALPGQFTLEWNPDEHVFEERRAGEQRAKNPVPVVPASRRRKDPAPASGAVLAFAAVGAPAAISPTARDQPSRPQRPAHIGPRRAG
;
A
#
# COMPACT_ATOMS: atom_id res chain seq x y z
N ALA A 1 -4.78 -9.49 -24.98
CA ALA A 1 -4.78 -9.05 -23.57
C ALA A 1 -5.54 -10.06 -22.71
N ALA A 2 -5.32 -10.08 -21.39
CA ALA A 2 -5.90 -11.05 -20.47
C ALA A 2 -6.05 -10.46 -19.05
N LEU A 3 -6.58 -11.27 -18.12
CA LEU A 3 -6.57 -10.99 -16.69
C LEU A 3 -5.17 -11.31 -16.14
N SER A 4 -4.54 -10.37 -15.45
CA SER A 4 -3.28 -10.58 -14.73
C SER A 4 -3.49 -10.25 -13.25
N GLU A 5 -3.12 -11.17 -12.38
CA GLU A 5 -3.21 -10.96 -10.93
C GLU A 5 -1.87 -10.48 -10.38
N ILE A 6 -1.89 -9.39 -9.62
CA ILE A 6 -0.72 -8.83 -8.95
C ILE A 6 -1.05 -8.81 -7.46
N HIS A 7 -0.24 -9.51 -6.68
CA HIS A 7 -0.55 -9.86 -5.30
C HIS A 7 0.50 -9.27 -4.36
N GLY A 8 0.07 -8.49 -3.38
CA GLY A 8 0.86 -8.09 -2.22
C GLY A 8 0.51 -8.98 -1.04
N ALA A 9 1.52 -9.60 -0.42
CA ALA A 9 1.30 -10.54 0.68
C ALA A 9 0.75 -9.84 1.93
N GLU A 10 1.11 -8.57 2.12
CA GLU A 10 0.66 -7.76 3.25
C GLU A 10 0.08 -6.42 2.78
N THR A 11 -0.72 -5.76 3.63
CA THR A 11 -1.30 -4.45 3.30
C THR A 11 -0.22 -3.38 3.07
N ARG A 12 0.93 -3.51 3.73
CA ARG A 12 2.07 -2.60 3.52
C ARG A 12 2.66 -2.66 2.11
N ASP A 13 2.40 -3.74 1.37
CA ASP A 13 2.87 -3.91 -0.01
C ASP A 13 1.99 -3.14 -1.02
N ALA A 14 0.89 -2.53 -0.58
CA ALA A 14 -0.06 -1.86 -1.47
C ALA A 14 0.60 -0.83 -2.39
N GLY A 15 1.53 -0.03 -1.87
CA GLY A 15 2.30 0.92 -2.67
C GLY A 15 3.20 0.25 -3.71
N ALA A 16 3.80 -0.90 -3.39
CA ALA A 16 4.63 -1.66 -4.32
C ALA A 16 3.78 -2.31 -5.43
N VAL A 17 2.64 -2.90 -5.06
CA VAL A 17 1.68 -3.50 -6.01
C VAL A 17 1.10 -2.44 -6.94
N ALA A 18 0.65 -1.31 -6.41
CA ALA A 18 0.15 -0.17 -7.16
C ALA A 18 1.21 0.39 -8.10
N GLY A 19 2.43 0.66 -7.60
CA GLY A 19 3.54 1.17 -8.40
C GLY A 19 3.92 0.23 -9.54
N PHE A 20 4.00 -1.07 -9.27
CA PHE A 20 4.28 -2.07 -10.29
C PHE A 20 3.19 -2.14 -11.37
N ALA A 21 1.91 -2.09 -10.97
CA ALA A 21 0.78 -2.04 -11.91
C ALA A 21 0.82 -0.78 -12.78
N LEU A 22 1.13 0.39 -12.20
CA LEU A 22 1.27 1.65 -12.93
C LEU A 22 2.46 1.61 -13.90
N SER A 23 3.58 0.97 -13.56
CA SER A 23 4.68 0.73 -14.49
C SER A 23 4.25 -0.13 -15.68
N LEU A 24 3.43 -1.18 -15.48
CA LEU A 24 2.88 -1.98 -16.58
C LEU A 24 1.92 -1.16 -17.46
N VAL A 25 1.08 -0.33 -16.84
CA VAL A 25 0.20 0.60 -17.57
C VAL A 25 1.00 1.60 -18.40
N SER A 26 2.08 2.16 -17.85
CA SER A 26 2.99 3.06 -18.57
C SER A 26 3.54 2.40 -19.85
N LEU A 27 3.97 1.14 -19.76
CA LEU A 27 4.45 0.36 -20.91
C LEU A 27 3.35 0.16 -21.97
N ILE A 28 2.10 -0.06 -21.55
CA ILE A 28 0.96 -0.19 -22.46
C ILE A 28 0.68 1.13 -23.18
N LEU A 29 0.61 2.25 -22.44
CA LEU A 29 0.34 3.56 -23.02
C LEU A 29 1.43 4.00 -24.01
N LYS A 30 2.70 3.62 -23.77
CA LYS A 30 3.81 3.90 -24.69
C LYS A 30 3.60 3.27 -26.08
N GLN A 31 2.88 2.15 -26.15
CA GLN A 31 2.62 1.41 -27.39
C GLN A 31 1.27 1.75 -28.04
N GLN A 32 0.39 2.48 -27.35
CA GLN A 32 -0.97 2.76 -27.83
C GLN A 32 -1.13 4.20 -28.28
N GLN A 33 -1.58 4.38 -29.53
CA GLN A 33 -2.02 5.66 -30.06
C GLN A 33 -3.39 5.53 -30.75
N PRO A 34 -4.35 6.46 -30.50
CA PRO A 34 -4.29 7.50 -29.48
C PRO A 34 -4.25 6.92 -28.06
N ARG A 35 -3.73 7.70 -27.09
CA ARG A 35 -3.76 7.30 -25.68
C ARG A 35 -5.22 7.23 -25.21
N LEU A 36 -5.52 6.20 -24.43
CA LEU A 36 -6.85 5.96 -23.87
C LEU A 36 -6.78 5.97 -22.35
N PRO A 37 -7.86 6.37 -21.66
CA PRO A 37 -7.86 6.43 -20.21
C PRO A 37 -7.78 5.03 -19.58
N ILE A 38 -7.31 5.01 -18.35
CA ILE A 38 -7.28 3.85 -17.45
C ILE A 38 -8.38 4.02 -16.43
N LEU A 39 -9.07 2.94 -16.10
CA LEU A 39 -10.06 2.93 -15.02
C LEU A 39 -9.54 2.10 -13.85
N TRP A 40 -9.37 2.74 -12.68
CA TRP A 40 -9.03 2.09 -11.42
C TRP A 40 -10.27 1.98 -10.53
N ILE A 41 -10.66 0.75 -10.24
CA ILE A 41 -11.88 0.41 -9.53
C ILE A 41 -11.50 -0.18 -8.18
N GLY A 42 -12.15 0.30 -7.13
CA GLY A 42 -11.95 -0.17 -5.78
C GLY A 42 -13.17 0.13 -4.91
N THR A 43 -13.17 -0.40 -3.70
CA THR A 43 -14.12 0.02 -2.67
C THR A 43 -13.69 1.30 -1.95
N SER A 44 -14.61 1.99 -1.28
CA SER A 44 -14.26 3.10 -0.37
C SER A 44 -13.25 2.69 0.70
N GLU A 45 -13.36 1.46 1.20
CA GLU A 45 -12.45 0.92 2.20
C GLU A 45 -11.02 0.77 1.65
N ILE A 46 -10.85 0.20 0.46
CA ILE A 46 -9.49 0.01 -0.08
C ILE A 46 -8.82 1.36 -0.35
N PHE A 47 -9.54 2.35 -0.90
CA PHE A 47 -8.95 3.66 -1.17
C PHE A 47 -8.65 4.45 0.11
N ARG A 48 -9.39 4.22 1.20
CA ARG A 48 -9.04 4.78 2.51
C ARG A 48 -7.76 4.17 3.08
N GLU A 49 -7.54 2.88 2.86
CA GLU A 49 -6.42 2.12 3.43
C GLU A 49 -5.14 2.23 2.60
N ALA A 50 -5.23 2.03 1.28
CA ALA A 50 -4.11 2.08 0.35
C ALA A 50 -3.82 3.51 -0.16
N GLY A 51 -4.80 4.42 -0.03
CA GLY A 51 -4.73 5.77 -0.56
C GLY A 51 -4.93 5.82 -2.08
N PHE A 52 -4.74 7.02 -2.63
CA PHE A 52 -4.70 7.25 -4.07
C PHE A 52 -3.26 7.50 -4.53
N PRO A 53 -2.91 7.15 -5.78
CA PRO A 53 -1.65 7.57 -6.38
C PRO A 53 -1.47 9.09 -6.32
N TYR A 54 -0.26 9.54 -5.99
CA TYR A 54 0.06 10.96 -5.99
C TYR A 54 0.05 11.50 -7.43
N ALA A 55 -0.87 12.44 -7.73
CA ALA A 55 -1.15 12.92 -9.08
C ALA A 55 0.11 13.39 -9.84
N ARG A 56 0.94 14.23 -9.24
CA ARG A 56 2.20 14.68 -9.89
C ARG A 56 3.16 13.53 -10.14
N GLY A 57 3.19 12.55 -9.24
CA GLY A 57 3.98 11.33 -9.36
C GLY A 57 3.59 10.47 -10.55
N LEU A 58 2.32 10.48 -10.97
CA LEU A 58 1.86 9.75 -12.16
C LEU A 58 2.60 10.18 -13.42
N GLN A 59 2.71 11.49 -13.63
CA GLN A 59 3.42 12.03 -14.79
C GLN A 59 4.93 11.80 -14.65
N THR A 60 5.53 12.18 -13.51
CA THR A 60 6.99 12.16 -13.36
C THR A 60 7.58 10.76 -13.26
N SER A 61 6.82 9.79 -12.77
CA SER A 61 7.33 8.43 -12.55
C SER A 61 6.82 7.42 -13.56
N PHE A 62 5.70 7.67 -14.23
CA PHE A 62 5.08 6.70 -15.13
C PHE A 62 4.67 7.30 -16.49
N GLY A 63 4.78 8.61 -16.69
CA GLY A 63 4.35 9.27 -17.94
C GLY A 63 2.84 9.19 -18.18
N ILE A 64 2.07 8.98 -17.12
CA ILE A 64 0.61 8.94 -17.13
C ILE A 64 0.12 10.32 -16.74
N GLU A 65 -0.63 10.99 -17.63
CA GLU A 65 -1.23 12.27 -17.28
C GLU A 65 -2.32 12.06 -16.22
N PRO A 66 -2.45 12.92 -15.19
CA PRO A 66 -3.47 12.74 -14.16
C PRO A 66 -4.90 12.61 -14.70
N GLY A 67 -5.20 13.28 -15.81
CA GLY A 67 -6.51 13.18 -16.49
C GLY A 67 -6.75 11.87 -17.25
N GLU A 68 -5.72 11.04 -17.45
CA GLU A 68 -5.83 9.72 -18.07
C GLU A 68 -6.22 8.63 -17.06
N LEU A 69 -6.09 8.87 -15.75
CA LEU A 69 -6.42 7.89 -14.71
C LEU A 69 -7.75 8.24 -14.04
N LEU A 70 -8.79 7.47 -14.38
CA LEU A 70 -10.13 7.58 -13.80
C LEU A 70 -10.27 6.64 -12.60
N PHE A 71 -10.98 7.09 -11.57
CA PHE A 71 -11.30 6.27 -10.40
C PHE A 71 -12.79 5.96 -10.33
N SER A 72 -13.13 4.72 -9.99
CA SER A 72 -14.46 4.30 -9.60
C SER A 72 -14.41 3.75 -8.18
N GLU A 73 -14.91 4.55 -7.25
CA GLU A 73 -15.09 4.14 -5.86
C GLU A 73 -16.50 3.59 -5.67
N ALA A 74 -16.58 2.32 -5.27
CA ALA A 74 -17.86 1.66 -5.00
C ALA A 74 -18.04 1.41 -3.49
N PRO A 75 -19.25 1.57 -2.95
CA PRO A 75 -19.49 1.34 -1.53
C PRO A 75 -19.41 -0.15 -1.16
N ARG A 76 -19.64 -1.06 -2.11
CA ARG A 76 -19.64 -2.52 -1.89
C ARG A 76 -18.85 -3.22 -2.98
N LEU A 77 -18.23 -4.33 -2.60
CA LEU A 77 -17.44 -5.16 -3.52
C LEU A 77 -18.25 -5.66 -4.73
N VAL A 78 -19.53 -5.98 -4.54
CA VAL A 78 -20.38 -6.43 -5.65
C VAL A 78 -20.57 -5.36 -6.72
N ASP A 79 -20.64 -4.09 -6.30
CA ASP A 79 -20.77 -2.97 -7.21
C ASP A 79 -19.44 -2.73 -7.93
N ALA A 80 -18.30 -2.81 -7.23
CA ALA A 80 -16.96 -2.75 -7.84
C ALA A 80 -16.74 -3.87 -8.87
N LEU A 81 -17.14 -5.11 -8.58
CA LEU A 81 -17.05 -6.23 -9.51
C LEU A 81 -17.94 -6.02 -10.73
N TRP A 82 -19.15 -5.52 -10.53
CA TRP A 82 -20.04 -5.19 -11.64
C TRP A 82 -19.44 -4.11 -12.55
N VAL A 83 -18.92 -3.01 -11.98
CA VAL A 83 -18.21 -1.97 -12.74
C VAL A 83 -17.02 -2.56 -13.50
N ALA A 84 -16.23 -3.44 -12.87
CA ALA A 84 -15.07 -4.05 -13.51
C ALA A 84 -15.45 -4.93 -14.71
N GLU A 85 -16.55 -5.66 -14.63
CA GLU A 85 -17.06 -6.45 -15.75
C GLU A 85 -17.54 -5.59 -16.90
N GLU A 86 -18.22 -4.48 -16.59
CA GLU A 86 -18.73 -3.56 -17.60
C GLU A 86 -17.62 -2.71 -18.22
N ALA A 87 -16.54 -2.45 -17.49
CA ALA A 87 -15.33 -1.85 -18.01
C ALA A 87 -14.50 -2.84 -18.84
N ALA A 88 -14.44 -4.12 -18.44
CA ALA A 88 -13.66 -5.15 -19.13
C ALA A 88 -14.13 -5.43 -20.57
N ARG A 89 -15.38 -5.09 -20.92
CA ARG A 89 -15.90 -5.17 -22.29
C ARG A 89 -15.60 -3.94 -23.15
N MET A 90 -15.13 -2.84 -22.55
CA MET A 90 -14.93 -1.58 -23.26
C MET A 90 -13.60 -1.57 -24.01
N THR A 91 -13.63 -1.19 -25.27
CA THR A 91 -12.43 -0.97 -26.09
C THR A 91 -11.88 0.46 -25.97
N ALA A 92 -12.62 1.36 -25.31
CA ALA A 92 -12.28 2.77 -25.08
C ALA A 92 -11.35 3.00 -23.87
N LEU A 93 -10.95 1.94 -23.17
CA LEU A 93 -10.00 2.01 -22.05
C LEU A 93 -8.66 1.39 -22.47
N ALA A 94 -7.55 1.99 -22.05
CA ALA A 94 -6.23 1.38 -22.25
C ALA A 94 -6.05 0.13 -21.39
N ALA A 95 -6.49 0.21 -20.13
CA ALA A 95 -6.46 -0.88 -19.15
C ALA A 95 -7.54 -0.67 -18.08
N VAL A 96 -7.92 -1.76 -17.40
CA VAL A 96 -8.74 -1.73 -16.19
C VAL A 96 -7.90 -2.24 -15.03
N ILE A 97 -7.92 -1.53 -13.91
CA ILE A 97 -7.33 -1.95 -12.63
C ILE A 97 -8.49 -2.21 -11.68
N LEU A 98 -8.56 -3.41 -11.10
CA LEU A 98 -9.50 -3.76 -10.05
C LEU A 98 -8.70 -4.07 -8.79
N GLU A 99 -8.86 -3.26 -7.75
CA GLU A 99 -8.15 -3.45 -6.49
C GLU A 99 -9.07 -3.99 -5.39
N ILE A 100 -8.63 -5.09 -4.78
CA ILE A 100 -9.39 -5.83 -3.79
C ILE A 100 -8.49 -6.15 -2.59
N ARG A 101 -9.00 -5.87 -1.39
CA ARG A 101 -8.37 -6.28 -0.13
C ARG A 101 -8.82 -7.69 0.27
N GLY A 102 -7.89 -8.49 0.77
CA GLY A 102 -8.18 -9.80 1.36
C GLY A 102 -8.61 -10.86 0.36
N SER A 103 -9.38 -11.82 0.86
CA SER A 103 -9.97 -12.93 0.12
C SER A 103 -11.50 -12.92 0.26
N PRO A 104 -12.19 -11.94 -0.37
CA PRO A 104 -13.63 -11.88 -0.23
C PRO A 104 -14.29 -12.99 -1.05
N GLN A 105 -15.25 -13.69 -0.45
CA GLN A 105 -15.97 -14.80 -1.08
C GLN A 105 -16.62 -14.46 -2.43
N ARG A 106 -16.96 -13.18 -2.67
CA ARG A 106 -17.56 -12.74 -3.93
C ARG A 106 -16.59 -12.69 -5.11
N LEU A 107 -15.27 -12.69 -4.87
CA LEU A 107 -14.25 -12.81 -5.91
C LEU A 107 -13.96 -14.30 -6.18
N ASP A 108 -14.97 -15.03 -6.60
CA ASP A 108 -14.84 -16.46 -6.84
C ASP A 108 -14.23 -16.77 -8.23
N LEU A 109 -14.03 -18.07 -8.50
CA LEU A 109 -13.50 -18.53 -9.78
C LEU A 109 -14.42 -18.16 -10.96
N THR A 110 -15.74 -18.07 -10.73
CA THR A 110 -16.72 -17.71 -11.76
C THR A 110 -16.60 -16.24 -12.14
N ALA A 111 -16.49 -15.35 -11.14
CA ALA A 111 -16.27 -13.92 -11.32
C ALA A 111 -14.95 -13.67 -12.07
N THR A 112 -13.85 -14.29 -11.63
CA THR A 112 -12.56 -14.13 -12.30
C THR A 112 -12.54 -14.71 -13.72
N ARG A 113 -13.25 -15.82 -14.00
CA ARG A 113 -13.43 -16.34 -15.37
C ARG A 113 -14.17 -15.35 -16.27
N ARG A 114 -15.23 -14.74 -15.77
CA ARG A 114 -16.02 -13.75 -16.52
C ARG A 114 -15.19 -12.50 -16.81
N LEU A 115 -14.46 -11.98 -15.83
CA LEU A 115 -13.51 -10.87 -16.04
C LEU A 115 -12.45 -11.23 -17.09
N HIS A 116 -11.85 -12.42 -16.99
CA HIS A 116 -10.84 -12.87 -17.92
C HIS A 116 -11.35 -12.95 -19.36
N ALA A 117 -12.53 -13.58 -19.57
CA ALA A 117 -13.12 -13.73 -20.89
C ALA A 117 -13.48 -12.37 -21.51
N ARG A 118 -14.04 -11.43 -20.73
CA ARG A 118 -14.36 -10.08 -21.21
C ARG A 118 -13.11 -9.30 -21.62
N ALA A 119 -12.07 -9.32 -20.78
CA ALA A 119 -10.78 -8.67 -21.08
C ALA A 119 -10.13 -9.25 -22.35
N GLN A 120 -10.20 -10.57 -22.54
CA GLN A 120 -9.74 -11.21 -23.78
C GLN A 120 -10.53 -10.75 -25.00
N ASN A 121 -11.86 -10.77 -24.92
CA ASN A 121 -12.73 -10.38 -26.03
C ASN A 121 -12.56 -8.91 -26.43
N ALA A 122 -12.39 -8.00 -25.46
CA ALA A 122 -12.13 -6.59 -25.73
C ALA A 122 -10.70 -6.30 -26.20
N GLY A 123 -9.78 -7.27 -26.08
CA GLY A 123 -8.37 -7.05 -26.35
C GLY A 123 -7.70 -6.06 -25.37
N ARG A 124 -8.30 -5.79 -24.21
CA ARG A 124 -7.79 -4.85 -23.19
C ARG A 124 -7.34 -5.57 -21.92
N PRO A 125 -6.19 -5.21 -21.33
CA PRO A 125 -5.71 -5.85 -20.12
C PRO A 125 -6.56 -5.46 -18.90
N LEU A 126 -6.77 -6.44 -18.02
CA LEU A 126 -7.34 -6.21 -16.70
C LEU A 126 -6.33 -6.66 -15.64
N PHE A 127 -5.91 -5.73 -14.79
CA PHE A 127 -5.04 -5.99 -13.65
C PHE A 127 -5.89 -6.15 -12.40
N LEU A 128 -5.86 -7.33 -11.79
CA LEU A 128 -6.47 -7.59 -10.50
C LEU A 128 -5.39 -7.42 -9.43
N LEU A 129 -5.46 -6.34 -8.67
CA LEU A 129 -4.57 -6.07 -7.54
C LEU A 129 -5.18 -6.69 -6.29
N ARG A 130 -4.44 -7.57 -5.64
CA ARG A 130 -4.86 -8.23 -4.40
C ARG A 130 -3.93 -7.84 -3.27
N GLN A 131 -4.48 -7.14 -2.28
CA GLN A 131 -3.75 -6.69 -1.10
C GLN A 131 -4.06 -7.60 0.09
N ALA A 132 -3.03 -8.17 0.72
CA ALA A 132 -3.16 -8.99 1.92
C ALA A 132 -4.18 -10.15 1.79
N GLY A 133 -4.18 -10.81 0.63
CA GLY A 133 -5.10 -11.89 0.33
C GLY A 133 -4.45 -13.27 0.51
N GLU A 134 -5.27 -14.29 0.74
CA GLU A 134 -4.79 -15.67 0.66
C GLU A 134 -4.66 -16.13 -0.81
N ALA A 135 -3.77 -17.09 -1.04
CA ALA A 135 -3.56 -17.69 -2.36
C ALA A 135 -4.75 -18.59 -2.77
N GLU A 136 -5.82 -17.97 -3.27
CA GLU A 136 -7.02 -18.67 -3.74
C GLU A 136 -6.95 -18.99 -5.24
N PRO A 137 -7.63 -20.05 -5.74
CA PRO A 137 -7.70 -20.32 -7.16
C PRO A 137 -8.45 -19.22 -7.93
N THR A 138 -7.78 -18.58 -8.89
CA THR A 138 -8.40 -17.61 -9.81
C THR A 138 -8.26 -18.06 -11.27
N ALA A 139 -9.05 -17.46 -12.16
CA ALA A 139 -8.96 -17.70 -13.60
C ALA A 139 -7.76 -17.01 -14.27
N ALA A 140 -7.03 -16.14 -13.56
CA ALA A 140 -5.93 -15.38 -14.11
C ALA A 140 -4.84 -16.32 -14.65
N PRO A 141 -4.43 -16.24 -15.93
CA PRO A 141 -3.33 -17.05 -16.48
C PRO A 141 -1.98 -16.79 -15.78
N VAL A 142 -1.79 -15.58 -15.25
CA VAL A 142 -0.56 -15.17 -14.56
C VAL A 142 -0.92 -14.57 -13.19
N ARG A 143 -0.19 -15.00 -12.15
CA ARG A 143 -0.16 -14.37 -10.84
C ARG A 143 1.27 -13.99 -10.49
N LEU A 144 1.48 -12.71 -10.25
CA LEU A 144 2.73 -12.15 -9.76
C LEU A 144 2.58 -11.81 -8.28
N ILE A 145 3.56 -12.20 -7.47
CA ILE A 145 3.66 -11.81 -6.07
C ILE A 145 4.69 -10.68 -6.00
N VAL A 146 4.28 -9.50 -5.56
CA VAL A 146 5.09 -8.28 -5.63
C VAL A 146 5.28 -7.71 -4.24
N SER A 147 6.52 -7.36 -3.93
CA SER A 147 6.91 -6.63 -2.73
C SER A 147 7.98 -5.60 -3.06
N ALA A 148 8.18 -4.62 -2.18
CA ALA A 148 9.25 -3.65 -2.34
C ALA A 148 10.61 -4.34 -2.20
N ALA A 149 11.52 -4.08 -3.16
CA ALA A 149 12.93 -4.44 -3.04
C ALA A 149 13.74 -3.23 -2.55
N SER A 150 14.90 -3.48 -1.96
CA SER A 150 15.83 -2.39 -1.63
C SER A 150 16.25 -1.67 -2.90
N SER A 151 16.10 -0.34 -2.90
CA SER A 151 16.72 0.51 -3.93
C SER A 151 18.24 0.43 -3.84
N ALA A 152 18.89 0.50 -5.00
CA ALA A 152 20.32 0.74 -5.08
C ALA A 152 20.65 2.18 -4.65
N SER A 153 21.93 2.52 -4.52
CA SER A 153 22.34 3.92 -4.49
C SER A 153 22.07 4.58 -5.85
N ARG A 154 21.80 5.88 -5.86
CA ARG A 154 21.65 6.64 -7.11
C ARG A 154 22.97 6.68 -7.86
N GLU A 155 22.94 6.29 -9.12
CA GLU A 155 24.06 6.46 -10.04
C GLU A 155 24.19 7.93 -10.46
N THR A 156 25.41 8.44 -10.47
CA THR A 156 25.74 9.80 -10.93
C THR A 156 26.95 9.74 -11.85
N VAL A 157 27.28 10.86 -12.50
CA VAL A 157 28.50 10.95 -13.34
C VAL A 157 29.78 10.66 -12.54
N ALA A 158 29.78 10.92 -11.22
CA ALA A 158 30.89 10.61 -10.32
C ALA A 158 30.86 9.19 -9.74
N GLY A 159 29.91 8.35 -10.17
CA GLY A 159 29.63 7.02 -9.62
C GLY A 159 28.47 6.99 -8.61
N PRO A 160 28.30 5.87 -7.88
CA PRO A 160 27.21 5.70 -6.93
C PRO A 160 27.28 6.70 -5.77
N LEU A 161 26.22 7.45 -5.55
CA LEU A 161 26.13 8.42 -4.45
C LEU A 161 25.77 7.70 -3.14
N ALA A 162 26.75 7.52 -2.26
CA ALA A 162 26.55 6.85 -0.97
C ALA A 162 25.44 7.53 -0.12
N GLY A 163 24.59 6.72 0.52
CA GLY A 163 23.49 7.21 1.35
C GLY A 163 22.29 7.77 0.58
N SER A 164 22.32 7.76 -0.75
CA SER A 164 21.17 8.13 -1.58
C SER A 164 20.23 6.96 -1.84
N ILE A 165 18.99 7.28 -2.20
CA ILE A 165 17.99 6.33 -2.66
C ILE A 165 17.92 6.42 -4.18
N GLY A 166 18.24 5.30 -4.84
CA GLY A 166 18.15 5.12 -6.28
C GLY A 166 16.72 4.89 -6.74
N ARG A 167 16.57 4.25 -7.90
CA ARG A 167 15.27 3.98 -8.52
C ARG A 167 14.44 3.01 -7.67
N PRO A 168 13.10 3.08 -7.77
CA PRO A 168 12.23 2.11 -7.11
C PRO A 168 12.46 0.72 -7.69
N ALA A 169 12.51 -0.27 -6.81
CA ALA A 169 12.72 -1.67 -7.19
C ALA A 169 11.66 -2.57 -6.57
N PHE A 170 11.33 -3.63 -7.29
CA PHE A 170 10.29 -4.59 -6.94
C PHE A 170 10.89 -5.99 -6.93
N THR A 171 10.63 -6.75 -5.87
CA THR A 171 10.83 -8.20 -5.89
C THR A 171 9.56 -8.81 -6.45
N VAL A 172 9.68 -9.53 -7.57
CA VAL A 172 8.57 -10.12 -8.31
C VAL A 172 8.76 -11.64 -8.34
N GLY A 173 7.85 -12.35 -7.71
CA GLY A 173 7.74 -13.81 -7.76
C GLY A 173 6.65 -14.26 -8.72
N ILE A 174 6.87 -15.35 -9.46
CA ILE A 174 5.85 -15.98 -10.30
C ILE A 174 5.09 -17.01 -9.46
N GLY A 175 3.92 -16.62 -8.93
CA GLY A 175 3.06 -17.51 -8.15
C GLY A 175 2.21 -18.44 -9.01
N LYS A 176 1.92 -18.04 -10.26
CA LYS A 176 1.22 -18.84 -11.26
C LYS A 176 1.60 -18.36 -12.66
N SER A 177 1.94 -19.27 -13.56
CA SER A 177 2.08 -18.99 -14.98
C SER A 177 1.86 -20.28 -15.79
N ARG A 178 1.36 -20.14 -17.01
CA ARG A 178 1.30 -21.25 -17.99
C ARG A 178 2.56 -21.39 -18.83
N THR A 179 3.34 -20.31 -18.96
CA THR A 179 4.43 -20.19 -19.95
C THR A 179 5.79 -19.96 -19.32
N ALA A 180 5.84 -19.57 -18.04
CA ALA A 180 7.07 -19.25 -17.35
C ALA A 180 7.30 -20.24 -16.19
N LEU A 181 8.56 -20.60 -15.97
CA LEU A 181 8.97 -21.37 -14.80
C LEU A 181 8.74 -20.53 -13.53
N PRO A 182 8.36 -21.16 -12.40
CA PRO A 182 8.38 -20.49 -11.11
C PRO A 182 9.76 -19.90 -10.83
N GLY A 183 9.79 -18.70 -10.26
CA GLY A 183 11.02 -17.98 -9.98
C GLY A 183 10.75 -16.63 -9.33
N GLN A 184 11.82 -16.02 -8.83
CA GLN A 184 11.79 -14.69 -8.24
C GLN A 184 12.94 -13.86 -8.81
N PHE A 185 12.65 -12.63 -9.17
CA PHE A 185 13.62 -11.68 -9.71
C PHE A 185 13.38 -10.28 -9.13
N THR A 186 14.38 -9.42 -9.24
CA THR A 186 14.28 -8.02 -8.82
C THR A 186 14.25 -7.15 -10.05
N LEU A 187 13.19 -6.36 -10.20
CA LEU A 187 13.06 -5.38 -11.29
C LEU A 187 13.22 -3.98 -10.74
N GLU A 188 14.09 -3.20 -11.34
CA GLU A 188 14.23 -1.77 -11.09
C GLU A 188 13.46 -1.00 -12.17
N TRP A 189 12.65 -0.03 -11.76
CA TRP A 189 11.88 0.80 -12.69
C TRP A 189 12.64 2.09 -13.00
N ASN A 190 12.92 2.31 -14.29
CA ASN A 190 13.50 3.54 -14.80
C ASN A 190 12.36 4.51 -15.19
N PRO A 191 12.08 5.56 -14.39
CA PRO A 191 11.01 6.51 -14.67
C PRO A 191 11.31 7.44 -15.86
N ASP A 192 12.58 7.59 -16.24
CA ASP A 192 12.97 8.48 -17.34
C ASP A 192 12.69 7.82 -18.71
N GLU A 193 12.99 6.53 -18.81
CA GLU A 193 12.82 5.75 -20.05
C GLU A 193 11.52 4.93 -20.09
N HIS A 194 10.84 4.81 -18.95
CA HIS A 194 9.69 3.93 -18.71
C HIS A 194 9.99 2.48 -19.11
N VAL A 195 11.00 1.89 -18.49
CA VAL A 195 11.42 0.49 -18.70
C VAL A 195 11.75 -0.20 -17.38
N PHE A 196 11.67 -1.52 -17.38
CA PHE A 196 12.19 -2.35 -16.30
C PHE A 196 13.58 -2.86 -16.62
N GLU A 197 14.50 -2.71 -15.67
CA GLU A 197 15.84 -3.26 -15.69
C GLU A 197 15.89 -4.42 -14.67
N GLU A 198 16.27 -5.63 -15.12
CA GLU A 198 16.40 -6.76 -14.20
C GLU A 198 17.73 -6.67 -13.46
N ARG A 199 17.65 -6.66 -12.13
CA ARG A 199 18.82 -6.68 -11.26
C ARG A 199 19.20 -8.12 -10.93
N ARG A 200 20.35 -8.56 -11.43
CA ARG A 200 20.88 -9.90 -11.13
C ARG A 200 21.47 -9.94 -9.73
N ALA A 201 21.13 -10.98 -8.96
CA ALA A 201 21.49 -11.15 -7.55
C ALA A 201 23.02 -11.14 -7.25
N GLY A 202 23.88 -11.17 -8.27
CA GLY A 202 25.34 -11.11 -8.12
C GLY A 202 25.92 -9.70 -7.88
N GLU A 203 25.20 -8.63 -8.21
CA GLU A 203 25.78 -7.27 -8.24
C GLU A 203 25.66 -6.52 -6.90
N GLN A 204 24.89 -7.04 -5.96
CA GLN A 204 24.61 -6.37 -4.67
C GLN A 204 24.71 -7.33 -3.49
N ARG A 205 25.82 -8.09 -3.41
CA ARG A 205 26.27 -8.50 -2.09
C ARG A 205 26.59 -7.21 -1.33
N ALA A 206 25.72 -6.81 -0.41
CA ALA A 206 25.93 -5.65 0.44
C ALA A 206 27.37 -5.71 0.95
N LYS A 207 28.21 -4.73 0.56
CA LYS A 207 29.63 -4.71 0.95
C LYS A 207 29.81 -4.74 2.47
N ASN A 208 28.75 -4.37 3.22
CA ASN A 208 28.61 -4.59 4.65
C ASN A 208 27.19 -5.08 4.96
N PRO A 209 26.96 -6.39 5.17
CA PRO A 209 25.73 -6.83 5.82
C PRO A 209 25.79 -6.37 7.27
N VAL A 210 25.07 -5.31 7.62
CA VAL A 210 24.86 -4.99 9.03
C VAL A 210 24.01 -6.12 9.60
N PRO A 211 24.45 -6.80 10.67
CA PRO A 211 23.66 -7.87 11.26
C PRO A 211 22.32 -7.30 11.72
N VAL A 212 21.22 -7.79 11.15
CA VAL A 212 19.89 -7.60 11.73
C VAL A 212 19.89 -8.42 13.02
N VAL A 213 20.10 -7.74 14.14
CA VAL A 213 20.09 -8.38 15.46
C VAL A 213 18.68 -8.96 15.67
N PRO A 214 18.54 -10.26 15.98
CA PRO A 214 17.24 -10.83 16.29
C PRO A 214 16.62 -10.08 17.46
N ALA A 215 15.34 -9.72 17.36
CA ALA A 215 14.60 -9.22 18.52
C ALA A 215 14.71 -10.26 19.64
N SER A 216 15.32 -9.87 20.76
CA SER A 216 15.62 -10.71 21.93
C SER A 216 14.34 -11.09 22.67
N ARG A 217 13.53 -11.99 22.10
CA ARG A 217 12.21 -12.38 22.64
C ARG A 217 12.23 -13.53 23.64
N ARG A 218 13.39 -14.11 23.97
CA ARG A 218 13.48 -15.29 24.88
C ARG A 218 14.74 -15.23 25.75
N ARG A 219 14.82 -14.30 26.71
CA ARG A 219 15.75 -14.43 27.85
C ARG A 219 15.04 -15.08 29.03
N LYS A 220 15.79 -15.81 29.86
CA LYS A 220 15.29 -16.46 31.09
C LYS A 220 14.77 -15.44 32.11
N ASP A 221 15.27 -14.19 32.01
CA ASP A 221 14.77 -13.02 32.73
C ASP A 221 14.32 -11.94 31.72
N PRO A 222 13.01 -11.81 31.43
CA PRO A 222 12.50 -10.70 30.65
C PRO A 222 12.67 -9.39 31.43
N ALA A 223 13.00 -8.31 30.72
CA ALA A 223 12.98 -6.97 31.33
C ALA A 223 11.54 -6.67 31.81
N PRO A 224 11.36 -6.10 33.01
CA PRO A 224 10.04 -5.74 33.50
C PRO A 224 9.35 -4.79 32.52
N ALA A 225 8.04 -4.94 32.35
CA ALA A 225 7.24 -4.10 31.48
C ALA A 225 7.54 -2.62 31.77
N SER A 226 7.86 -1.85 30.74
CA SER A 226 8.04 -0.40 30.88
C SER A 226 6.75 0.17 31.47
N GLY A 227 6.83 0.65 32.70
CA GLY A 227 5.73 1.33 33.38
C GLY A 227 5.28 2.55 32.59
N ALA A 228 4.01 2.92 32.74
CA ALA A 228 3.46 4.11 32.11
C ALA A 228 4.26 5.35 32.55
N VAL A 229 4.98 5.97 31.62
CA VAL A 229 5.62 7.26 31.84
C VAL A 229 4.53 8.32 31.78
N LEU A 230 4.05 8.77 32.94
CA LEU A 230 3.23 9.96 33.04
C LEU A 230 4.12 11.19 32.85
N ALA A 231 3.68 12.11 32.00
CA ALA A 231 4.39 13.36 31.72
C ALA A 231 4.69 14.13 33.02
N PHE A 232 5.93 14.60 33.17
CA PHE A 232 6.31 15.46 34.28
C PHE A 232 5.57 16.80 34.21
N ALA A 233 4.99 17.22 35.33
CA ALA A 233 4.43 18.56 35.47
C ALA A 233 5.57 19.61 35.42
N ALA A 234 5.33 20.68 34.68
CA ALA A 234 6.25 21.80 34.52
C ALA A 234 6.58 22.47 35.86
N VAL A 235 7.85 22.86 36.00
CA VAL A 235 8.43 23.50 37.18
C VAL A 235 7.79 24.86 37.46
N GLY A 236 7.27 25.03 38.67
CA GLY A 236 6.78 26.29 39.23
C GLY A 236 6.43 26.12 40.71
N ALA A 237 7.40 26.43 41.57
CA ALA A 237 7.37 26.42 43.05
C ALA A 237 6.18 27.26 43.64
N PRO A 238 5.80 27.17 44.95
CA PRO A 238 6.69 26.86 46.08
C PRO A 238 6.18 25.91 47.18
N ALA A 239 7.12 25.62 48.08
CA ALA A 239 7.08 24.65 49.16
C ALA A 239 5.96 24.85 50.19
N ALA A 240 5.41 23.73 50.66
CA ALA A 240 4.54 23.67 51.83
C ALA A 240 4.99 22.54 52.78
N ILE A 241 5.79 22.92 53.76
CA ILE A 241 5.68 22.63 55.20
C ILE A 241 4.76 21.44 55.57
N SER A 242 5.35 20.38 56.14
CA SER A 242 4.65 19.30 56.84
C SER A 242 3.85 19.81 58.05
N PRO A 243 2.70 19.18 58.38
CA PRO A 243 2.60 18.62 59.72
C PRO A 243 1.79 17.32 59.80
N THR A 244 2.31 16.37 60.58
CA THR A 244 1.53 15.33 61.26
C THR A 244 1.22 15.82 62.68
N ALA A 245 -0.05 15.85 63.08
CA ALA A 245 -0.56 15.42 64.40
C ALA A 245 -2.00 15.88 64.66
N ARG A 246 -2.76 14.92 65.19
CA ARG A 246 -4.02 14.96 65.96
C ARG A 246 -4.39 16.32 66.58
N ASP A 247 -5.63 16.78 66.40
CA ASP A 247 -6.76 16.60 67.33
C ASP A 247 -7.96 17.45 66.86
N GLN A 248 -9.16 16.91 67.02
CA GLN A 248 -10.43 17.61 66.76
C GLN A 248 -10.68 18.68 67.85
N PRO A 249 -11.33 19.81 67.54
CA PRO A 249 -12.75 19.89 67.90
C PRO A 249 -13.69 20.71 66.99
N SER A 250 -14.96 20.30 67.02
CA SER A 250 -16.24 21.02 66.95
C SER A 250 -16.58 22.02 65.81
N ARG A 251 -17.63 21.63 65.05
CA ARG A 251 -18.48 22.49 64.19
C ARG A 251 -19.13 23.65 64.97
N PRO A 252 -19.43 24.78 64.28
CA PRO A 252 -20.84 25.10 64.06
C PRO A 252 -21.19 25.55 62.63
N GLN A 253 -22.50 25.58 62.38
CA GLN A 253 -23.22 25.64 61.11
C GLN A 253 -23.43 27.06 60.54
N ARG A 254 -23.90 27.09 59.27
CA ARG A 254 -24.76 28.08 58.55
C ARG A 254 -24.05 29.10 57.63
N PRO A 255 -24.75 29.66 56.62
CA PRO A 255 -25.71 29.07 55.68
C PRO A 255 -25.36 29.39 54.20
N ALA A 256 -26.08 28.75 53.29
CA ALA A 256 -26.01 28.95 51.84
C ALA A 256 -26.50 30.34 51.39
N HIS A 257 -25.89 30.88 50.33
CA HIS A 257 -26.57 31.77 49.40
C HIS A 257 -26.05 31.55 47.97
N ILE A 258 -26.84 30.81 47.18
CA ILE A 258 -26.76 30.81 45.72
C ILE A 258 -27.70 31.92 45.25
N GLY A 259 -27.15 32.94 44.59
CA GLY A 259 -27.90 33.92 43.82
C GLY A 259 -27.80 33.59 42.33
N PRO A 260 -28.89 33.61 41.54
CA PRO A 260 -28.86 33.27 40.13
C PRO A 260 -28.44 34.49 39.29
N ARG A 261 -27.58 34.29 38.28
CA ARG A 261 -27.40 35.30 37.21
C ARG A 261 -28.26 34.91 36.01
N ARG A 262 -29.20 35.82 35.72
CA ARG A 262 -30.07 35.86 34.56
C ARG A 262 -29.28 35.96 33.26
N ALA A 263 -29.85 35.35 32.24
CA ALA A 263 -29.54 35.53 30.84
C ALA A 263 -29.81 36.98 30.36
N GLY A 264 -28.97 37.41 29.43
CA GLY A 264 -29.16 38.46 28.45
C GLY A 264 -28.36 38.06 27.22
#